data_AF-A0A515A6W7-F1
#
_entry.id   AF-A0A515A6W7-F1
#
_cell.length_a   1.000
_cell.length_b   1.000
_cell.length_c   1.000
_cell.angle_alpha   90.00
_cell.angle_beta   90.00
_cell.angle_gamma   90.00
#
_symmetry.space_group_name_H-M   'P 1'
#
loop_
_entity.id
_entity.type
_entity.pdbx_description
1 polymer ?
#
loop_
_entity_poly.entity_id
_entity_poly.type
_entity_poly.pdbx_seq_one_letter_code
_entity_poly.pdbx_strand_id
1 'polypeptide(L)'
;MRSLFFVSCLIWIYLAPLSLRAQGVDKELTYAVSILVDDKPIDIVKGIPITAKNVYISGQLSTKSRQEHPELNPDVEINKATISLVRGTERVSFIDWAGNEPLAIVLSKKAKAGDRYVIQFDEVSAQTSQGAAQKFNGNRVYQFSLY
;
A
#
# COMPACT_ATOMS: atom_id res chain seq x y z
N MET A 1 -77.97 19.11 -29.81
CA MET A 1 -77.18 19.93 -28.87
C MET A 1 -75.86 19.22 -28.58
N ARG A 2 -74.75 19.92 -28.77
CA ARG A 2 -73.37 19.48 -28.57
C ARG A 2 -73.03 19.44 -27.06
N SER A 3 -72.32 18.41 -26.60
CA SER A 3 -71.52 18.43 -25.36
C SER A 3 -70.51 17.27 -25.43
N LEU A 4 -69.24 17.57 -25.70
CA LEU A 4 -68.11 17.62 -24.75
C LEU A 4 -67.64 16.20 -24.33
N PHE A 5 -66.56 15.70 -24.97
CA PHE A 5 -65.18 15.67 -24.43
C PHE A 5 -65.05 14.78 -23.18
N PHE A 6 -64.26 13.71 -23.26
CA PHE A 6 -62.96 13.63 -22.57
C PHE A 6 -62.25 12.33 -22.94
N VAL A 7 -61.23 12.46 -23.79
CA VAL A 7 -60.22 11.44 -24.06
C VAL A 7 -59.37 11.35 -22.79
N SER A 8 -59.57 10.31 -21.98
CA SER A 8 -58.66 9.99 -20.87
C SER A 8 -57.58 9.04 -21.39
N CYS A 9 -56.51 9.65 -21.89
CA CYS A 9 -55.27 8.95 -22.22
C CYS A 9 -54.54 8.66 -20.91
N LEU A 10 -54.80 7.49 -20.32
CA LEU A 10 -54.09 6.98 -19.14
C LEU A 10 -52.64 6.62 -19.54
N ILE A 11 -51.78 7.63 -19.53
CA ILE A 11 -50.34 7.51 -19.64
C ILE A 11 -49.82 6.93 -18.32
N TRP A 12 -49.71 5.60 -18.28
CA TRP A 12 -48.92 4.91 -17.25
C TRP A 12 -47.43 5.00 -17.63
N ILE A 13 -46.80 6.14 -17.37
CA ILE A 13 -45.34 6.20 -17.30
C ILE A 13 -44.97 5.63 -15.93
N TYR A 14 -44.67 4.34 -15.91
CA TYR A 14 -43.92 3.74 -14.81
C TYR A 14 -42.57 4.46 -14.74
N LEU A 15 -42.37 5.24 -13.68
CA LEU A 15 -41.06 5.69 -13.26
C LEU A 15 -40.16 4.46 -13.12
N ALA A 16 -39.28 4.24 -14.08
CA ALA A 16 -38.10 3.44 -13.82
C ALA A 16 -37.32 4.16 -12.70
N PRO A 17 -36.99 3.50 -11.58
CA PRO A 17 -36.08 4.10 -10.63
C PRO A 17 -34.77 4.36 -11.37
N LEU A 18 -34.38 5.62 -11.50
CA LEU A 18 -33.01 5.98 -11.85
C LEU A 18 -32.13 5.33 -10.79
N SER A 19 -31.54 4.20 -11.13
CA SER A 19 -30.40 3.63 -10.43
C SER A 19 -29.26 4.63 -10.58
N LEU A 20 -29.24 5.63 -9.69
CA LEU A 20 -28.12 6.52 -9.50
C LEU A 20 -26.98 5.64 -8.98
N ARG A 21 -26.23 5.01 -9.91
CA ARG A 21 -24.90 4.50 -9.61
C ARG A 21 -24.09 5.73 -9.23
N ALA A 22 -24.00 5.99 -7.93
CA ALA A 22 -22.92 6.77 -7.39
C ALA A 22 -21.64 6.08 -7.88
N GLN A 23 -21.06 6.61 -8.95
CA GLN A 23 -19.66 6.38 -9.26
C GLN A 23 -18.89 7.11 -8.17
N GLY A 24 -18.85 6.51 -6.98
CA GLY A 24 -17.84 6.83 -6.00
C GLY A 24 -16.53 6.59 -6.73
N VAL A 25 -15.81 7.67 -7.00
CA VAL A 25 -14.41 7.57 -7.39
C VAL A 25 -13.77 6.79 -6.25
N ASP A 26 -13.47 5.51 -6.48
CA ASP A 26 -12.82 4.67 -5.50
C ASP A 26 -11.48 5.33 -5.21
N LYS A 27 -11.37 5.91 -4.01
CA LYS A 27 -10.25 6.78 -3.68
C LYS A 27 -9.07 5.87 -3.35
N GLU A 28 -8.05 5.92 -4.20
CA GLU A 28 -6.89 5.05 -4.07
C GLU A 28 -6.16 5.29 -2.73
N LEU A 29 -6.05 4.23 -1.92
CA LEU A 29 -5.34 4.27 -0.65
C LEU A 29 -3.84 4.36 -0.89
N THR A 30 -3.17 5.28 -0.21
CA THR A 30 -1.74 5.54 -0.39
C THR A 30 -1.02 5.60 0.96
N TYR A 31 0.24 5.17 0.97
CA TYR A 31 1.07 5.09 2.18
C TYR A 31 2.48 5.59 1.92
N ALA A 32 3.22 5.86 2.99
CA ALA A 32 4.65 6.10 3.00
C ALA A 32 5.35 4.98 3.77
N VAL A 33 6.58 4.67 3.37
CA VAL A 33 7.41 3.65 4.02
C VAL A 33 8.61 4.33 4.64
N SER A 34 8.89 3.99 5.89
CA SER A 34 10.08 4.40 6.62
C SER A 34 10.93 3.17 6.89
N ILE A 35 12.24 3.31 6.71
CA ILE A 35 13.20 2.26 7.03
C ILE A 35 13.95 2.70 8.29
N LEU A 36 14.00 1.83 9.28
CA LEU A 36 14.79 2.04 10.49
C LEU A 36 15.99 1.09 10.48
N VAL A 37 17.15 1.61 10.83
CA VAL A 37 18.37 0.84 11.03
C VAL A 37 18.82 1.03 12.46
N ASP A 38 18.93 -0.08 13.19
CA ASP A 38 19.24 -0.07 14.63
C ASP A 38 18.39 0.98 15.39
N ASP A 39 17.07 0.91 15.15
CA ASP A 39 16.01 1.76 15.73
C ASP A 39 16.04 3.25 15.35
N LYS A 40 16.85 3.63 14.36
CA LYS A 40 16.93 5.01 13.87
C LYS A 40 16.44 5.13 12.43
N PRO A 41 15.60 6.13 12.10
CA PRO A 41 15.24 6.39 10.73
C PRO A 41 16.48 6.74 9.93
N ILE A 42 16.61 6.17 8.73
CA ILE A 42 17.73 6.46 7.83
C ILE A 42 17.32 7.42 6.73
N ASP A 43 18.31 8.18 6.28
CA ASP A 43 18.24 8.83 4.99
C ASP A 43 18.55 7.80 3.90
N ILE A 44 17.53 7.41 3.14
CA ILE A 44 17.60 6.38 2.10
C ILE A 44 18.65 6.75 1.03
N VAL A 45 18.91 8.05 0.83
CA VAL A 45 19.92 8.54 -0.12
C VAL A 45 21.34 8.22 0.36
N LYS A 46 21.58 8.22 1.67
CA LYS A 46 22.89 7.87 2.25
C LYS A 46 23.17 6.37 2.21
N GLY A 47 22.12 5.55 2.09
CA GLY A 47 22.21 4.10 2.11
C GLY A 47 22.29 3.52 3.52
N ILE A 48 22.51 2.20 3.60
CA ILE A 48 22.60 1.44 4.84
C ILE A 48 24.01 0.89 5.00
N PRO A 49 24.64 1.04 6.18
CA PRO A 49 25.95 0.44 6.41
C PRO A 49 25.83 -1.09 6.37
N ILE A 50 26.78 -1.77 5.74
CA ILE A 50 26.80 -3.25 5.68
C ILE A 50 26.90 -3.91 7.06
N THR A 51 27.29 -3.15 8.09
CA THR A 51 27.40 -3.57 9.48
C THR A 51 26.08 -3.45 10.26
N ALA A 52 25.02 -2.92 9.65
CA ALA A 52 23.69 -2.83 10.24
C ALA A 52 23.21 -4.20 10.73
N LYS A 53 22.84 -4.28 12.01
CA LYS A 53 22.38 -5.54 12.62
C LYS A 53 20.89 -5.73 12.46
N ASN A 54 20.14 -4.65 12.58
CA ASN A 54 18.70 -4.65 12.47
C ASN A 54 18.26 -3.63 11.42
N VAL A 55 17.41 -4.08 10.50
CA VAL A 55 16.72 -3.22 9.55
C VAL A 55 15.23 -3.53 9.70
N TYR A 56 14.45 -2.50 9.99
CA TYR A 56 13.01 -2.57 10.13
C TYR A 56 12.33 -1.73 9.07
N ILE A 57 11.13 -2.15 8.69
CA ILE A 57 10.28 -1.42 7.77
C ILE A 57 9.02 -1.06 8.54
N SER A 58 8.63 0.21 8.48
CA SER A 58 7.31 0.65 8.95
C SER A 58 6.58 1.37 7.83
N GLY A 59 5.26 1.24 7.82
CA GLY A 59 4.37 1.92 6.89
C GLY A 59 3.41 2.84 7.62
N GLN A 60 3.11 3.99 7.04
CA GLN A 60 2.06 4.88 7.53
C GLN A 60 1.18 5.39 6.39
N LEU A 61 -0.11 5.55 6.65
CA LEU A 61 -1.03 6.17 5.72
C LEU A 61 -0.57 7.58 5.34
N SER A 62 -0.72 7.92 4.07
CA SER A 62 -0.47 9.27 3.61
C SER A 62 -1.45 10.25 4.27
N THR A 63 -1.06 11.52 4.36
CA THR A 63 -1.95 12.57 4.89
C THR A 63 -3.30 12.61 4.17
N LYS A 64 -3.30 12.44 2.85
CA LYS A 64 -4.54 12.40 2.06
C LYS A 64 -5.40 11.19 2.43
N SER A 65 -4.81 10.00 2.46
CA SER A 65 -5.55 8.78 2.80
C SER A 65 -6.08 8.79 4.23
N ARG A 66 -5.37 9.39 5.20
CA ARG A 66 -5.89 9.59 6.57
C ARG A 66 -7.10 10.52 6.62
N GLN A 67 -7.13 11.56 5.79
CA GLN A 67 -8.26 12.49 5.73
C GLN A 67 -9.47 11.86 5.05
N GLU A 68 -9.24 11.02 4.04
CA GLU A 68 -10.30 10.39 3.26
C GLU A 68 -10.86 9.12 3.91
N HIS A 69 -10.06 8.46 4.77
CA HIS A 69 -10.40 7.22 5.48
C HIS A 69 -10.07 7.32 6.98
N PRO A 70 -10.75 8.20 7.74
CA PRO A 70 -10.49 8.38 9.18
C PRO A 70 -10.81 7.13 10.03
N GLU A 71 -11.55 6.16 9.48
CA GLU A 71 -11.84 4.86 10.09
C GLU A 71 -10.65 3.90 10.12
N LEU A 72 -9.63 4.14 9.29
CA LEU A 72 -8.43 3.32 9.21
C LEU A 72 -7.38 3.76 10.24
N ASN A 73 -6.69 2.77 10.81
CA ASN A 73 -5.53 3.00 11.64
C ASN A 73 -4.43 3.69 10.81
N PRO A 74 -3.71 4.67 11.41
CA PRO A 74 -2.63 5.38 10.71
C PRO A 74 -1.48 4.47 10.29
N ASP A 75 -1.24 3.39 11.03
CA ASP A 75 -0.17 2.44 10.77
C ASP A 75 -0.59 1.41 9.72
N VAL A 76 0.37 1.09 8.85
CA VAL A 76 0.18 0.18 7.73
C VAL A 76 0.95 -1.10 8.01
N GLU A 77 0.25 -2.22 7.86
CA GLU A 77 0.77 -3.57 8.01
C GLU A 77 1.32 -4.04 6.66
N ILE A 78 2.61 -4.37 6.65
CA ILE A 78 3.28 -4.96 5.50
C ILE A 78 3.39 -6.46 5.79
N ASN A 79 2.38 -7.20 5.36
CA ASN A 79 2.26 -8.63 5.65
C ASN A 79 3.23 -9.47 4.82
N LYS A 80 3.55 -9.01 3.60
CA LYS A 80 4.43 -9.74 2.69
C LYS A 80 5.29 -8.81 1.84
N ALA A 81 6.58 -9.14 1.73
CA ALA A 81 7.49 -8.49 0.82
C ALA A 81 8.56 -9.46 0.29
N THR A 82 9.00 -9.29 -0.95
CA THR A 82 10.23 -9.91 -1.44
C THR A 82 11.38 -8.92 -1.31
N ILE A 83 12.47 -9.33 -0.66
CA ILE A 83 13.67 -8.51 -0.47
C ILE A 83 14.81 -9.15 -1.23
N SER A 84 15.36 -8.42 -2.19
CA SER A 84 16.44 -8.88 -3.06
C SER A 84 17.73 -8.11 -2.77
N LEU A 85 18.85 -8.82 -2.70
CA LEU A 85 20.19 -8.25 -2.76
C LEU A 85 20.64 -8.23 -4.22
N VAL A 86 20.99 -7.04 -4.73
CA VAL A 86 21.34 -6.81 -6.13
C VAL A 86 22.75 -6.22 -6.23
N ARG A 87 23.58 -6.78 -7.10
CA ARG A 87 24.94 -6.30 -7.42
C ARG A 87 25.01 -5.94 -8.89
N GLY A 88 25.24 -4.67 -9.20
CA GLY A 88 25.09 -4.19 -10.58
C GLY A 88 23.68 -4.48 -11.07
N THR A 89 23.52 -5.30 -12.12
CA THR A 89 22.21 -5.71 -12.67
C THR A 89 21.77 -7.11 -12.21
N GLU A 90 22.58 -7.82 -11.43
CA GLU A 90 22.34 -9.20 -11.05
C GLU A 90 21.71 -9.31 -9.66
N ARG A 91 20.69 -10.16 -9.52
CA ARG A 91 20.13 -10.53 -8.21
C ARG A 91 20.99 -11.62 -7.57
N VAL A 92 21.73 -11.26 -6.53
CA VAL A 92 22.65 -12.13 -5.79
C VAL A 92 21.91 -13.09 -4.85
N SER A 93 20.84 -12.62 -4.22
CA SER A 93 20.03 -13.41 -3.28
C SER A 93 18.67 -12.74 -3.09
N PHE A 94 17.67 -13.48 -2.61
CA PHE A 94 16.41 -12.90 -2.17
C PHE A 94 15.84 -13.67 -0.98
N ILE A 95 14.89 -13.05 -0.28
CA ILE A 95 14.04 -13.67 0.73
C ILE A 95 12.60 -13.24 0.52
N ASP A 96 11.67 -14.13 0.86
CA ASP A 96 10.27 -13.77 1.05
C ASP A 96 10.06 -13.51 2.53
N TRP A 97 9.69 -12.27 2.84
CA TRP A 97 9.55 -11.73 4.17
C TRP A 97 8.08 -11.64 4.57
N ALA A 98 7.77 -12.08 5.78
CA ALA A 98 6.40 -12.24 6.30
C ALA A 98 6.02 -11.23 7.41
N GLY A 99 6.59 -10.02 7.39
CA GLY A 99 6.13 -8.92 8.25
C GLY A 99 6.80 -8.75 9.61
N ASN A 100 7.35 -9.83 10.19
CA ASN A 100 7.61 -9.87 11.64
C ASN A 100 9.09 -9.96 12.03
N GLU A 101 9.99 -10.03 11.05
CA GLU A 101 11.42 -10.30 11.28
C GLU A 101 12.29 -9.11 10.83
N PRO A 102 13.42 -8.81 11.50
CA PRO A 102 14.38 -7.84 11.00
C PRO A 102 15.02 -8.30 9.67
N LEU A 103 15.13 -7.42 8.68
CA LEU A 103 15.63 -7.79 7.34
C LEU A 103 17.11 -8.21 7.33
N ALA A 104 17.88 -7.68 8.27
CA ALA A 104 19.34 -7.75 8.29
C ALA A 104 19.90 -9.13 8.62
N ILE A 105 19.12 -10.08 9.16
CA ILE A 105 19.66 -11.36 9.59
C ILE A 105 20.00 -12.28 8.39
N VAL A 106 19.24 -12.21 7.28
CA VAL A 106 19.35 -13.22 6.22
C VAL A 106 20.23 -12.77 5.05
N LEU A 107 20.23 -11.48 4.68
CA LEU A 107 20.95 -11.01 3.49
C LEU A 107 22.32 -10.38 3.77
N SER A 108 22.57 -9.92 5.00
CA SER A 108 23.83 -9.25 5.38
C SER A 108 25.07 -10.11 5.13
N LYS A 109 24.98 -11.44 5.30
CA LYS A 109 26.11 -12.37 5.08
C LYS A 109 26.65 -12.38 3.65
N LYS A 110 25.84 -12.00 2.67
CA LYS A 110 26.22 -11.97 1.24
C LYS A 110 26.45 -10.55 0.71
N ALA A 111 26.03 -9.55 1.49
CA ALA A 111 26.10 -8.15 1.12
C ALA A 111 27.54 -7.64 1.08
N LYS A 112 27.83 -6.79 0.09
CA LYS A 112 29.08 -6.05 -0.04
C LYS A 112 28.78 -4.56 -0.22
N ALA A 113 29.75 -3.71 0.12
CA ALA A 113 29.66 -2.29 -0.20
C ALA A 113 29.44 -2.10 -1.71
N GLY A 114 28.51 -1.22 -2.07
CA GLY A 114 28.05 -0.98 -3.44
C GLY A 114 26.91 -1.90 -3.91
N ASP A 115 26.56 -2.95 -3.16
CA ASP A 115 25.33 -3.70 -3.41
C ASP A 115 24.09 -2.84 -3.08
N ARG A 116 22.92 -3.30 -3.49
CA ARG A 116 21.64 -2.64 -3.23
C ARG A 116 20.64 -3.63 -2.69
N TYR A 117 19.83 -3.21 -1.73
CA TYR A 117 18.60 -3.91 -1.40
C TYR A 117 17.46 -3.36 -2.26
N VAL A 118 16.63 -4.26 -2.77
CA VAL A 118 15.39 -3.95 -3.48
C VAL A 118 14.26 -4.68 -2.75
N ILE A 119 13.30 -3.92 -2.24
CA ILE A 119 12.13 -4.43 -1.53
C ILE A 119 10.90 -4.24 -2.41
N GLN A 120 10.23 -5.34 -2.72
CA GLN A 120 8.91 -5.32 -3.35
C GLN A 120 7.87 -5.67 -2.29
N PHE A 121 6.92 -4.78 -2.05
CA PHE A 121 5.79 -5.03 -1.16
C PHE A 121 4.67 -5.71 -1.94
N ASP A 122 4.28 -6.91 -1.50
CA ASP A 122 3.28 -7.74 -2.18
C ASP A 122 1.92 -7.69 -1.48
N GLU A 123 1.91 -7.68 -0.14
CA GLU A 123 0.67 -7.61 0.64
C GLU A 123 0.78 -6.53 1.70
N VAL A 124 0.01 -5.47 1.51
CA VAL A 124 -0.03 -4.31 2.40
C VAL A 124 -1.48 -4.03 2.76
N SER A 125 -1.75 -3.78 4.03
CA SER A 125 -3.09 -3.46 4.53
C SER A 125 -3.06 -2.40 5.63
N ALA A 126 -4.17 -1.69 5.78
CA ALA A 126 -4.46 -0.91 6.97
C ALA A 126 -5.67 -1.54 7.67
N GLN A 127 -5.64 -1.61 8.99
CA GLN A 127 -6.76 -2.13 9.77
C GLN A 127 -7.69 -1.00 10.19
N THR A 128 -8.98 -1.27 10.24
CA THR A 128 -9.94 -0.42 10.97
C THR A 128 -9.82 -0.63 12.47
N SER A 129 -10.38 0.27 13.26
CA SER A 129 -10.49 0.10 14.73
C SER A 129 -11.26 -1.17 15.15
N GLN A 130 -12.05 -1.74 14.24
CA GLN A 130 -12.82 -2.98 14.44
C GLN A 130 -12.05 -4.24 13.99
N GLY A 131 -10.80 -4.09 13.51
CA GLY A 131 -9.94 -5.19 13.07
C GLY A 131 -10.18 -5.65 11.63
N ALA A 132 -11.10 -5.03 10.88
CA ALA A 132 -11.25 -5.33 9.45
C ALA A 132 -10.08 -4.75 8.66
N ALA A 133 -9.46 -5.56 7.80
CA ALA A 133 -8.31 -5.16 6.98
C ALA A 133 -8.74 -4.64 5.61
N GLN A 134 -8.25 -3.45 5.25
CA GLN A 134 -8.37 -2.88 3.91
C GLN A 134 -7.02 -2.98 3.20
N LYS A 135 -7.00 -3.66 2.06
CA LYS A 135 -5.77 -3.87 1.28
C LYS A 135 -5.45 -2.65 0.42
N PHE A 136 -4.16 -2.40 0.25
CA PHE A 136 -3.68 -1.45 -0.76
C PHE A 136 -3.62 -2.14 -2.11
N ASN A 137 -3.98 -1.41 -3.17
CA ASN A 137 -3.87 -1.91 -4.53
C ASN A 137 -2.48 -1.64 -5.08
N GLY A 138 -1.87 -2.66 -5.70
CA GLY A 138 -0.61 -2.55 -6.42
C GLY A 138 0.64 -2.81 -5.57
N ASN A 139 1.71 -3.20 -6.27
CA ASN A 139 2.99 -3.51 -5.65
C ASN A 139 3.88 -2.26 -5.70
N ARG A 140 4.50 -1.92 -4.57
CA ARG A 140 5.48 -0.83 -4.51
C ARG A 140 6.88 -1.39 -4.35
N VAL A 141 7.82 -0.79 -5.06
CA VAL A 141 9.24 -1.17 -5.02
C VAL A 141 10.05 -0.04 -4.42
N TYR A 142 10.88 -0.38 -3.44
CA TYR A 142 11.84 0.52 -2.81
C TYR A 142 13.24 -0.04 -3.00
N GLN A 143 14.23 0.84 -3.17
CA GLN A 143 15.63 0.44 -3.26
C GLN A 143 16.51 1.34 -2.42
N PHE A 144 17.60 0.77 -1.89
CA PHE A 144 18.60 1.50 -1.12
C PHE A 144 19.97 0.86 -1.28
N SER A 145 20.99 1.71 -1.33
CA SER A 145 22.40 1.30 -1.49
C SER A 145 23.00 0.84 -0.18
N LEU A 146 23.98 -0.05 -0.27
CA LEU A 146 24.79 -0.51 0.84
C LEU A 146 26.19 0.10 0.76
N TYR A 147 26.72 0.53 1.90
CA TYR A 147 28.06 1.11 2.02
C TYR A 147 28.89 0.47 3.12
#